data_AF-A0AAV5SBK2-F1
#
_entry.id   AF-A0AAV5SBK2-F1
#
_cell.length_a   1.000
_cell.length_b   1.000
_cell.length_c   1.000
_cell.angle_alpha   90.00
_cell.angle_beta   90.00
_cell.angle_gamma   90.00
#
_symmetry.space_group_name_H-M   'P 1'
#
loop_
_entity.id
_entity.type
_entity.pdbx_description
1 polymer ?
#
loop_
_entity_poly.entity_id
_entity_poly.type
_entity_poly.pdbx_seq_one_letter_code
_entity_poly.pdbx_strand_id
1 'polypeptide(L)'
;MESELIKERKVLTKEEKAVRTEMLKQSRAAFNGSSFLCDSCDVWLSPSTGRFSCMVCVDYDVCLECMIKGVHPTHALARLTDAETLIPSDNGTTVKVGDVFESKPRFVTTSNVVPTNTSNC
;
A
#
# COMPACT_ATOMS: atom_id res chain seq x y z
N MET A 1 36.84 11.63 0.36
CA MET A 1 35.63 11.77 1.21
C MET A 1 34.76 10.58 0.91
N GLU A 2 35.06 9.48 1.58
CA GLU A 2 34.32 8.23 1.53
C GLU A 2 33.07 8.34 2.40
N SER A 3 31.94 7.90 1.86
CA SER A 3 30.88 7.29 2.67
C SER A 3 30.09 6.34 1.78
N GLU A 4 30.69 5.18 1.50
CA GLU A 4 29.96 4.02 1.00
C GLU A 4 28.94 3.58 2.07
N LEU A 5 27.70 4.03 1.93
CA LEU A 5 26.55 3.49 2.66
C LEU A 5 26.21 2.11 2.10
N ILE A 6 27.01 1.10 2.47
CA ILE A 6 26.62 -0.30 2.29
C ILE A 6 25.47 -0.57 3.26
N LYS A 7 24.23 -0.49 2.77
CA LYS A 7 23.06 -1.00 3.50
C LYS A 7 23.31 -2.49 3.77
N GLU A 8 23.55 -2.84 5.03
CA GLU A 8 23.72 -4.23 5.46
C GLU A 8 22.51 -5.05 5.00
N ARG A 9 22.71 -5.91 4.00
CA ARG A 9 21.65 -6.82 3.53
C ARG A 9 21.49 -7.90 4.59
N LYS A 10 20.57 -7.69 5.54
CA LYS A 10 20.25 -8.70 6.57
C LYS A 10 19.93 -10.03 5.89
N VAL A 11 20.71 -11.06 6.23
CA VAL A 11 20.48 -12.41 5.76
C VAL A 11 19.32 -12.98 6.57
N LEU A 12 18.14 -13.03 5.96
CA LEU A 12 16.96 -13.63 6.59
C LEU A 12 17.23 -15.11 6.91
N THR A 13 16.81 -15.53 8.11
CA THR A 13 16.85 -16.93 8.53
C THR A 13 15.92 -17.78 7.66
N LYS A 14 16.06 -19.10 7.75
CA LYS A 14 15.22 -20.03 6.98
C LYS A 14 13.74 -19.86 7.36
N GLU A 15 13.49 -19.64 8.65
CA GLU A 15 12.18 -19.43 9.24
C GLU A 15 11.58 -18.10 8.76
N GLU A 16 12.35 -17.01 8.82
CA GLU A 16 11.91 -15.68 8.34
C GLU A 16 11.58 -15.68 6.84
N LYS A 17 12.37 -16.39 6.03
CA LYS A 17 12.08 -16.57 4.60
C LYS A 17 10.79 -17.33 4.36
N ALA A 18 10.52 -18.38 5.13
CA ALA A 18 9.29 -19.15 5.02
C ALA A 18 8.07 -18.28 5.36
N VAL A 19 8.13 -17.52 6.46
CA VAL A 19 7.08 -16.57 6.84
C VAL A 19 6.84 -15.54 5.75
N ARG A 20 7.89 -14.88 5.23
CA ARG A 20 7.75 -13.87 4.17
C ARG A 20 7.15 -14.45 2.89
N THR A 21 7.52 -15.68 2.53
CA THR A 21 6.97 -16.38 1.36
C THR A 21 5.50 -16.70 1.54
N GLU A 22 5.09 -17.10 2.74
CA GLU A 22 3.70 -17.38 3.06
C GLU A 22 2.85 -16.11 3.03
N MET A 23 3.34 -15.01 3.62
CA MET A 23 2.64 -13.72 3.55
C MET A 23 2.48 -13.20 2.11
N LEU A 24 3.49 -13.41 1.25
CA LEU A 24 3.37 -13.08 -0.18
C LEU A 24 2.25 -13.89 -0.85
N LYS A 25 2.15 -15.20 -0.58
CA LYS A 25 1.07 -16.04 -1.13
C LYS A 25 -0.30 -15.54 -0.68
N GLN A 26 -0.44 -15.19 0.61
CA GLN A 26 -1.69 -14.64 1.15
C GLN A 26 -2.05 -13.30 0.51
N SER A 27 -1.06 -12.43 0.29
CA SER A 27 -1.23 -11.17 -0.43
C SER A 27 -1.78 -11.41 -1.84
N ARG A 28 -1.11 -12.26 -2.62
CA ARG A 28 -1.53 -12.61 -3.99
C ARG A 28 -2.92 -13.24 -4.04
N ALA A 29 -3.23 -14.14 -3.10
CA ALA A 29 -4.53 -14.78 -3.04
C ALA A 29 -5.66 -13.78 -2.72
N ALA A 30 -5.36 -12.75 -1.93
CA ALA A 30 -6.35 -11.77 -1.50
C ALA A 30 -6.66 -10.68 -2.52
N PHE A 31 -5.73 -10.37 -3.44
CA PHE A 31 -5.84 -9.20 -4.33
C PHE A 31 -5.67 -9.57 -5.81
N ASN A 32 -6.46 -10.53 -6.28
CA ASN A 32 -6.49 -10.98 -7.68
C ASN A 32 -5.11 -11.30 -8.30
N GLY A 33 -4.23 -11.93 -7.52
CA GLY A 33 -2.87 -12.29 -7.93
C GLY A 33 -1.83 -11.18 -7.73
N SER A 34 -2.25 -9.96 -7.39
CA SER A 34 -1.39 -8.83 -7.05
C SER A 34 -0.97 -8.86 -5.59
N SER A 35 0.19 -8.27 -5.29
CA SER A 35 0.73 -8.24 -3.93
C SER A 35 1.22 -6.84 -3.59
N PHE A 36 0.97 -6.40 -2.37
CA PHE A 36 1.26 -5.04 -1.90
C PHE A 36 2.16 -5.08 -0.66
N LEU A 37 3.03 -4.09 -0.53
CA LEU A 37 3.91 -3.92 0.62
C LEU A 37 3.48 -2.71 1.44
N CYS A 38 3.71 -2.77 2.74
CA CYS A 38 3.63 -1.59 3.59
C CYS A 38 4.87 -0.71 3.34
N ASP A 39 4.67 0.53 2.87
CA ASP A 39 5.77 1.48 2.61
C ASP A 39 6.56 1.87 3.87
N SER A 40 5.97 1.68 5.04
CA SER A 40 6.62 2.03 6.31
C SER A 40 7.44 0.89 6.93
N CYS A 41 7.10 -0.37 6.68
CA CYS A 41 7.72 -1.51 7.38
C CYS A 41 8.07 -2.71 6.50
N ASP A 42 7.89 -2.62 5.18
CA ASP A 42 8.27 -3.63 4.18
C ASP A 42 7.64 -5.02 4.41
N VAL A 43 6.49 -5.06 5.06
CA VAL A 43 5.67 -6.26 5.30
C VAL A 43 4.63 -6.41 4.20
N TRP A 44 4.40 -7.64 3.73
CA TRP A 44 3.34 -7.95 2.76
C TRP A 44 1.96 -7.70 3.37
N LEU A 45 1.13 -6.98 2.62
CA LEU A 45 -0.24 -6.69 2.99
C LEU A 45 -1.13 -7.88 2.62
N SER A 46 -2.01 -8.26 3.53
CA SER A 46 -2.95 -9.36 3.39
C SER A 46 -4.23 -9.01 4.17
N PRO A 47 -5.30 -9.81 4.08
CA PRO A 47 -6.52 -9.55 4.85
C PRO A 47 -6.26 -9.53 6.36
N SER A 48 -5.25 -10.28 6.85
CA SER A 48 -4.89 -10.33 8.26
C SER A 48 -4.06 -9.13 8.71
N THR A 49 -3.12 -8.63 7.90
CA THR A 49 -2.33 -7.44 8.22
C THR A 49 -3.07 -6.13 7.92
N GLY A 50 -4.07 -6.19 7.05
CA GLY A 50 -4.87 -5.07 6.56
C GLY A 50 -4.10 -4.24 5.53
N ARG A 51 -4.81 -3.78 4.49
CA ARG A 51 -4.29 -2.82 3.51
C ARG A 51 -5.01 -1.49 3.68
N PHE A 52 -4.25 -0.43 3.92
CA PHE A 52 -4.74 0.95 4.00
C PHE A 52 -4.04 1.80 2.94
N SER A 53 -4.77 2.18 1.91
CA SER A 53 -4.24 2.94 0.79
C SER A 53 -4.46 4.43 0.99
N CYS A 54 -3.45 5.24 0.69
CA CYS A 54 -3.55 6.69 0.72
C CYS A 54 -4.39 7.20 -0.43
N MET A 55 -5.31 8.12 -0.11
CA MET A 55 -6.23 8.71 -1.08
C MET A 55 -5.62 9.92 -1.82
N VAL A 56 -4.36 10.26 -1.53
CA VAL A 56 -3.68 11.44 -2.05
C VAL A 56 -2.36 11.08 -2.75
N CYS A 57 -1.49 10.30 -2.09
CA CYS A 57 -0.22 9.87 -2.66
C CYS A 57 -0.44 8.78 -3.73
N VAL A 58 0.51 8.67 -4.65
CA VAL A 58 0.54 7.58 -5.63
C VAL A 58 1.16 6.36 -4.96
N ASP A 59 0.50 5.21 -5.05
CA ASP A 59 1.05 3.91 -4.63
C ASP A 59 1.61 3.93 -3.19
N TYR A 60 0.84 4.50 -2.25
CA TYR A 60 1.22 4.52 -0.84
C TYR A 60 0.24 3.69 -0.03
N ASP A 61 0.69 2.55 0.45
CA ASP A 61 -0.07 1.59 1.24
C ASP A 61 0.61 1.33 2.60
N VAL A 62 -0.19 1.30 3.66
CA VAL A 62 0.29 0.94 5.01
C VAL A 62 -0.51 -0.21 5.59
N CYS A 63 0.13 -1.00 6.46
CA CYS A 63 -0.56 -2.02 7.24
C CYS A 63 -1.35 -1.41 8.41
N LEU A 64 -2.24 -2.20 9.02
CA LEU A 64 -3.05 -1.78 10.17
C LEU A 64 -2.18 -1.21 11.31
N GLU A 65 -1.05 -1.84 11.60
CA GLU A 65 -0.16 -1.42 12.69
C GLU A 65 0.48 -0.05 12.41
N CYS A 66 0.91 0.20 11.16
CA CYS A 66 1.49 1.48 10.78
C CYS A 66 0.43 2.60 10.73
N MET A 67 -0.80 2.27 10.33
CA MET A 67 -1.93 3.20 10.41
C MET A 67 -2.22 3.60 11.86
N ILE A 68 -2.28 2.63 12.80
CA ILE A 68 -2.51 2.90 14.23
C ILE A 68 -1.38 3.75 14.84
N LYS A 69 -0.13 3.53 14.40
CA LYS A 69 1.01 4.35 14.81
C LYS A 69 0.94 5.79 14.28
N GLY A 70 -0.01 6.10 13.41
CA GLY A 70 -0.15 7.40 12.79
C GLY A 70 0.97 7.69 11.78
N VAL A 71 1.51 6.65 11.13
CA VAL A 71 2.40 6.85 9.99
C VAL A 71 1.55 7.43 8.86
N HIS A 72 1.96 8.58 8.33
CA HIS A 72 1.23 9.34 7.32
C HIS A 72 -0.10 9.97 7.79
N PRO A 73 -0.09 10.81 8.84
CA PRO A 73 -1.32 11.29 9.51
C PRO A 73 -2.04 12.42 8.76
N THR A 74 -1.41 13.04 7.77
CA THR A 74 -1.94 14.22 7.09
C THR A 74 -2.91 13.89 5.95
N HIS A 75 -2.92 12.64 5.48
CA HIS A 75 -3.79 12.20 4.39
C HIS A 75 -4.77 11.14 4.87
N ALA A 76 -5.96 11.14 4.25
CA ALA A 76 -6.95 10.11 4.51
C ALA A 76 -6.47 8.77 3.93
N LEU A 77 -6.66 7.71 4.72
CA LEU A 77 -6.37 6.33 4.34
C LEU A 77 -7.70 5.57 4.18
N ALA A 78 -7.87 4.85 3.08
CA ALA A 78 -9.00 3.93 2.89
C ALA A 78 -8.58 2.49 3.14
N ARG A 79 -9.41 1.74 3.86
CA ARG A 79 -9.19 0.31 4.07
C ARG A 79 -9.68 -0.49 2.86
N LEU A 80 -8.80 -1.29 2.28
CA LEU A 80 -9.09 -2.21 1.19
C LEU A 80 -9.07 -3.64 1.76
N THR A 81 -10.21 -4.35 1.70
CA THR A 81 -10.38 -5.63 2.41
C THR A 81 -9.97 -6.83 1.57
N ASP A 82 -10.32 -6.82 0.29
CA ASP A 82 -10.18 -7.97 -0.62
C ASP A 82 -10.21 -7.52 -2.09
N ALA A 83 -10.01 -8.47 -3.00
CA ALA A 83 -10.05 -8.29 -4.45
C ALA A 83 -11.42 -7.82 -4.97
N GLU A 84 -12.51 -8.01 -4.23
CA GLU A 84 -13.85 -7.61 -4.68
C GLU A 84 -14.16 -6.15 -4.34
N THR A 85 -13.32 -5.52 -3.51
CA THR A 85 -13.40 -4.09 -3.22
C THR A 85 -13.26 -3.30 -4.51
N LEU A 86 -14.21 -2.39 -4.77
CA LEU A 86 -14.19 -1.51 -5.93
C LEU A 86 -13.56 -0.17 -5.58
N ILE A 87 -12.62 0.28 -6.39
CA ILE A 87 -11.94 1.58 -6.25
C ILE A 87 -12.17 2.43 -7.51
N PRO A 88 -12.32 3.76 -7.34
CA PRO A 88 -12.40 4.66 -8.48
C PRO A 88 -11.05 4.73 -9.19
N SER A 89 -11.07 4.62 -10.51
CA SER A 89 -9.94 4.81 -11.40
C SER A 89 -9.92 6.25 -11.94
N ASP A 90 -8.76 6.69 -12.43
CA ASP A 90 -8.53 8.04 -12.98
C ASP A 90 -9.47 8.38 -14.15
N ASN A 91 -9.96 7.38 -14.88
CA ASN A 91 -10.89 7.54 -16.00
C ASN A 91 -12.36 7.60 -15.58
N GLY A 92 -12.66 7.68 -14.28
CA GLY A 92 -14.03 7.71 -13.75
C GLY A 92 -14.75 6.36 -13.77
N THR A 93 -14.05 5.28 -14.12
CA THR A 93 -14.54 3.90 -14.01
C THR A 93 -14.23 3.34 -12.63
N THR A 94 -14.95 2.29 -12.22
CA THR A 94 -14.59 1.50 -11.05
C THR A 94 -13.78 0.28 -11.47
N VAL A 95 -12.74 -0.04 -10.72
CA VAL A 95 -11.90 -1.22 -10.92
C VAL A 95 -11.82 -2.00 -9.62
N LYS A 96 -11.57 -3.32 -9.72
CA LYS A 96 -11.35 -4.16 -8.54
C LYS A 96 -9.94 -3.97 -7.99
N VAL A 97 -9.80 -4.10 -6.68
CA VAL A 97 -8.50 -4.06 -6.01
C VAL A 97 -7.61 -5.18 -6.56
N GLY A 98 -6.43 -4.81 -7.04
CA GLY A 98 -5.46 -5.74 -7.61
C GLY A 98 -5.47 -5.82 -9.14
N ASP A 99 -6.51 -5.32 -9.82
CA ASP A 99 -6.59 -5.31 -11.29
C ASP A 99 -5.77 -4.20 -11.93
N VAL A 100 -5.48 -3.14 -11.18
CA VAL A 100 -4.72 -1.98 -11.64
C VAL A 100 -3.56 -1.70 -10.68
N PHE A 101 -2.36 -1.60 -11.24
CA PHE A 101 -1.11 -1.39 -10.50
C PHE A 101 -0.99 0.05 -9.98
N GLU A 102 -1.56 1.02 -10.70
CA GLU A 102 -1.55 2.45 -10.36
C GLU A 102 -2.99 2.96 -10.37
N SER A 103 -3.73 2.71 -9.30
CA SER A 103 -5.05 3.33 -9.14
C SER A 103 -4.94 4.30 -7.98
N LYS A 104 -4.96 5.61 -8.28
CA LYS A 104 -5.24 6.62 -7.27
C LYS A 104 -6.71 6.48 -6.94
N PRO A 105 -7.10 6.04 -5.74
CA PRO A 105 -8.48 6.15 -5.35
C PRO A 105 -8.78 7.64 -5.14
N ARG A 106 -9.21 8.33 -6.21
CA ARG A 106 -9.49 9.75 -6.18
C ARG A 106 -10.94 9.97 -5.79
N PHE A 107 -11.17 10.62 -4.65
CA PHE A 107 -12.49 11.18 -4.38
C PHE A 107 -12.77 12.27 -5.42
N VAL A 108 -13.86 12.12 -6.18
CA VAL A 108 -14.39 13.19 -7.02
C VAL A 108 -15.02 14.20 -6.09
N THR A 109 -14.28 15.24 -5.71
CA THR A 109 -14.88 16.42 -5.09
C THR A 109 -15.62 17.18 -6.19
N THR A 110 -16.88 17.55 -5.96
CA THR A 110 -17.66 18.38 -6.90
C THR A 110 -17.08 19.79 -7.10
N SER A 111 -16.06 20.14 -6.31
CA SER A 111 -15.28 21.36 -6.44
C SER A 111 -13.92 21.04 -7.07
N ASN A 112 -13.58 21.74 -8.16
CA ASN A 112 -12.36 21.62 -8.96
C ASN A 112 -11.03 21.95 -8.23
N VAL A 113 -10.98 21.83 -6.90
CA VAL A 113 -9.78 22.12 -6.12
C VAL A 113 -8.97 20.84 -6.00
N VAL A 114 -7.96 20.70 -6.85
CA VAL A 114 -6.91 19.68 -6.70
C VAL A 114 -5.95 20.17 -5.61
N PRO A 115 -5.87 19.54 -4.43
CA PRO A 115 -4.85 19.89 -3.46
C PRO A 115 -3.50 19.43 -4.01
N THR A 116 -2.60 20.36 -4.32
CA THR A 116 -1.26 20.10 -4.84
C THR A 116 -0.23 19.85 -3.74
N ASN A 117 -0.66 19.51 -2.51
CA ASN A 117 0.29 19.38 -1.41
C ASN A 117 0.92 17.99 -1.40
N THR A 118 1.95 17.82 -2.23
CA THR A 118 2.77 16.60 -2.29
C THR A 118 3.94 16.63 -1.31
N SER A 119 4.05 17.63 -0.42
CA SER A 119 5.30 17.90 0.31
C SER A 119 5.70 16.86 1.37
N ASN A 120 4.89 15.80 1.58
CA ASN A 120 5.18 14.68 2.48
C ASN A 120 4.85 13.31 1.84
N CYS A 121 4.80 13.25 0.50
CA CYS A 121 5.02 12.04 -0.30
C CYS A 121 6.40 12.24 -0.97
#